data_AF-A0A9E2UAZ3-F1
#
_entry.id   AF-A0A9E2UAZ3-F1
#
_cell.length_a   1.000
_cell.length_b   1.000
_cell.length_c   1.000
_cell.angle_alpha   90.00
_cell.angle_beta   90.00
_cell.angle_gamma   90.00
#
_symmetry.space_group_name_H-M   'P 1'
#
loop_
_entity.id
_entity.type
_entity.pdbx_description
1 polymer ?
#
loop_
_entity_poly.entity_id
_entity_poly.type
_entity_poly.pdbx_seq_one_letter_code
_entity_poly.pdbx_strand_id
1 'polypeptide(L)' 'DISIADFAILGWAWRHERHQVDLAEFPNVKRWYETMMARPGVKRGFEVALS' A
#
# COMPACT_ATOMS: atom_id res chain seq x y z
N ASP A 1 -14.69 0.24 6.52
CA ASP A 1 -13.78 -0.31 7.55
C ASP A 1 -12.49 -0.82 6.94
N ILE A 2 -11.45 -0.88 7.76
CA ILE A 2 -10.16 -1.50 7.41
C ILE A 2 -10.13 -2.92 7.97
N SER A 3 -9.51 -3.84 7.25
CA SER A 3 -9.44 -5.26 7.60
C SER A 3 -8.07 -5.85 7.32
N ILE A 4 -7.88 -7.12 7.69
CA ILE A 4 -6.66 -7.87 7.36
C ILE A 4 -6.40 -7.93 5.86
N ALA A 5 -7.44 -7.88 5.02
CA ALA A 5 -7.30 -7.89 3.57
C ALA A 5 -6.48 -6.68 3.08
N ASP A 6 -6.67 -5.49 3.66
CA ASP A 6 -5.92 -4.28 3.30
C ASP A 6 -4.42 -4.47 3.56
N PHE A 7 -4.06 -5.04 4.72
CA PHE A 7 -2.66 -5.29 5.06
C PHE A 7 -2.04 -6.41 4.22
N ALA A 8 -2.82 -7.45 3.88
CA ALA A 8 -2.37 -8.56 3.05
C ALA A 8 -2.02 -8.13 1.61
N ILE A 9 -2.78 -7.19 1.04
CA ILE A 9 -2.57 -6.73 -0.35
C ILE A 9 -1.65 -5.51 -0.46
N LEU A 10 -1.46 -4.74 0.63
CA LEU A 10 -0.65 -3.51 0.60
C LEU A 10 0.80 -3.76 0.16
N GLY A 11 1.41 -4.87 0.56
CA GLY A 11 2.78 -5.20 0.16
C GLY A 11 2.94 -5.39 -1.35
N TRP A 12 1.90 -5.92 -2.02
CA TRP A 12 1.85 -6.05 -3.48
C TRP A 12 1.63 -4.69 -4.15
N ALA A 13 0.65 -3.94 -3.64
CA ALA A 13 0.33 -2.61 -4.16
C ALA A 13 1.51 -1.64 -4.02
N TRP A 14 2.28 -1.70 -2.94
CA TRP A 14 3.49 -0.88 -2.75
C TRP A 14 4.53 -1.05 -3.86
N ARG A 15 4.57 -2.22 -4.52
CA ARG A 15 5.47 -2.48 -5.64
C ARG A 15 4.88 -2.11 -7.01
N HIS A 16 3.76 -1.38 -7.07
CA HIS A 16 3.05 -1.07 -8.32
C HIS A 16 3.96 -0.46 -9.40
N GLU A 17 4.89 0.42 -9.04
CA GLU A 17 5.84 1.02 -9.98
C GLU A 17 6.73 -0.04 -10.66
N ARG A 18 7.16 -1.06 -9.91
CA ARG A 18 7.97 -2.17 -10.44
C ARG A 18 7.16 -3.08 -11.37
N HIS A 19 5.85 -3.12 -11.19
CA HIS A 19 4.92 -3.84 -12.06
C HIS A 19 4.42 -3.00 -13.23
N GLN A 20 4.97 -1.78 -13.42
CA GLN A 20 4.58 -0.85 -14.47
C GLN A 20 3.09 -0.46 -14.41
N VAL A 21 2.55 -0.32 -13.19
CA VAL A 21 1.17 0.11 -12.94
C VAL A 21 1.16 1.55 -12.44
N ASP A 22 0.52 2.44 -13.19
CA ASP A 22 0.24 3.82 -12.76
C ASP A 22 -1.06 3.87 -11.94
N LEU A 23 -0.97 4.19 -10.66
CA LEU A 23 -2.14 4.31 -9.79
C LEU A 23 -3.04 5.50 -10.16
N ALA A 24 -2.56 6.47 -10.95
CA ALA A 24 -3.40 7.56 -11.45
C ALA A 24 -4.55 7.05 -12.33
N GLU A 25 -4.38 5.91 -13.00
CA GLU A 25 -5.43 5.25 -13.79
C GLU A 25 -6.50 4.58 -12.91
N PHE A 26 -6.21 4.36 -11.62
CA PHE A 26 -7.07 3.65 -10.67
C PHE A 26 -7.37 4.54 -9.44
N PRO A 27 -8.20 5.58 -9.57
CA PRO A 27 -8.36 6.62 -8.54
C PRO A 27 -8.81 6.09 -7.17
N ASN A 28 -9.63 5.04 -7.15
CA ASN A 28 -10.06 4.40 -5.91
C ASN A 28 -8.91 3.64 -5.21
N VAL A 29 -8.06 2.98 -6.00
CA VAL A 29 -6.87 2.27 -5.50
C VAL A 29 -5.84 3.28 -5.02
N LYS A 30 -5.61 4.37 -5.77
CA LYS A 30 -4.72 5.47 -5.36
C LYS A 30 -5.12 6.05 -4.01
N ARG A 31 -6.40 6.41 -3.84
CA ARG A 31 -6.93 6.93 -2.57
C ARG A 31 -6.73 5.95 -1.42
N TRP A 32 -7.03 4.67 -1.65
CA TRP A 32 -6.82 3.62 -0.65
C TRP A 32 -5.34 3.46 -0.29
N TYR A 33 -4.46 3.40 -1.28
CA TYR A 33 -3.02 3.25 -1.10
C TYR A 33 -2.42 4.41 -0.30
N GLU A 34 -2.75 5.65 -0.67
CA GLU A 34 -2.33 6.86 0.06
C GLU A 34 -2.83 6.85 1.50
N THR A 35 -4.09 6.45 1.71
CA THR A 35 -4.69 6.33 3.04
C THR A 35 -3.96 5.28 3.89
N MET A 36 -3.61 4.13 3.31
CA MET A 36 -2.86 3.07 3.99
C MET A 36 -1.43 3.50 4.33
N MET A 37 -0.71 4.07 3.37
CA MET A 37 0.68 4.54 3.55
C MET A 37 0.79 5.71 4.53
N ALA A 38 -0.27 6.49 4.73
CA ALA A 38 -0.31 7.55 5.73
C ALA A 38 -0.37 7.03 7.19
N ARG A 39 -0.79 5.77 7.41
CA ARG A 39 -1.02 5.23 8.77
C ARG A 39 0.30 5.04 9.52
N PRO A 40 0.42 5.50 10.78
CA PRO A 40 1.66 5.33 11.56
C PRO A 40 2.09 3.86 11.73
N GLY A 41 1.14 2.94 11.93
CA GLY A 41 1.46 1.51 12.06
C GLY A 41 1.97 0.88 10.77
N VAL A 42 1.48 1.34 9.61
CA VAL A 42 1.97 0.89 8.30
C VAL A 42 3.39 1.39 8.07
N LYS A 43 3.65 2.68 8.31
CA LYS A 43 5.00 3.27 8.20
C LYS A 43 6.02 2.49 9.02
N ARG A 44 5.73 2.23 10.30
CA ARG A 44 6.58 1.42 11.18
C ARG A 44 6.81 0.00 10.65
N GLY A 45 5.80 -0.62 10.04
CA GLY A 45 5.94 -1.95 9.43
C GLY A 45 6.89 -1.94 8.22
N PHE A 46 6.83 -0.90 7.39
CA PHE A 46 7.72 -0.72 6.24
C PHE A 46 9.17 -0.33 6.61
N GLU A 47 9.39 0.20 7.83
CA GLU A 47 10.73 0.47 8.37
C GLU A 47 11.47 -0.82 8.79
N VAL A 48 10.76 -1.94 8.96
CA VAL A 48 11.38 -3.24 9.27
C VAL A 48 12.09 -3.76 8.02
N ALA A 49 13.39 -4.03 8.14
CA ALA A 49 14.18 -4.59 7.06
C ALA A 49 13.62 -5.96 6.62
N LEU A 50 13.46 -6.13 5.30
CA LEU A 50 13.16 -7.43 4.72
C LEU A 50 14.44 -8.28 4.78
N SER A 51 14.34 -9.44 5.41
CA SER A 51 15.39 -10.47 5.49
C SER A 51 15.64 -11.14 4.15
#